data_AF-A0A1I0EAP6-F1
#
_entry.id   AF-A0A1I0EAP6-F1
#
_cell.length_a   1.000
_cell.length_b   1.000
_cell.length_c   1.000
_cell.angle_alpha   90.00
_cell.angle_beta   90.00
_cell.angle_gamma   90.00
#
_symmetry.space_group_name_H-M   'P 1'
#
loop_
_entity.id
_entity.type
_entity.pdbx_description
1 polymer ?
#
loop_
_entity_poly.entity_id
_entity_poly.type
_entity_poly.pdbx_seq_one_letter_code
_entity_poly.pdbx_strand_id
1 'polypeptide(L)'
;MKIRITEGRGWYTDKVGEVFDVVGRWGSHKYIVNNNGDTENYFVSDGYCEIVDESNSEADAINSPQHYTNGRFETIEIIEEITKGYDNGYVSYCVGNALKYLARAPYKHGEPTEDLRKAAKYIEFAIEHLAKEGE
;
A
#
# COMPACT_ATOMS: atom_id res chain seq x y z
N MET A 1 2.78 -19.52 -8.81
CA MET A 1 3.61 -18.95 -7.74
C MET A 1 5.00 -18.77 -8.31
N LYS A 2 5.60 -17.59 -8.12
CA LYS A 2 6.95 -17.32 -8.59
C LYS A 2 7.87 -17.05 -7.41
N ILE A 3 9.16 -17.26 -7.60
CA ILE A 3 10.19 -16.90 -6.62
C ILE A 3 11.25 -16.05 -7.29
N ARG A 4 11.79 -15.07 -6.56
CA ARG A 4 12.97 -14.30 -6.96
C ARG A 4 14.16 -14.77 -6.14
N ILE A 5 15.28 -15.02 -6.78
CA ILE A 5 16.52 -15.37 -6.07
C ILE A 5 17.05 -14.12 -5.35
N THR A 6 17.27 -14.22 -4.04
CA THR A 6 17.79 -13.12 -3.21
C THR A 6 19.28 -13.26 -2.93
N GLU A 7 19.80 -14.48 -2.96
CA GLU A 7 21.22 -14.77 -2.76
C GLU A 7 21.63 -15.98 -3.61
N GLY A 8 22.78 -15.88 -4.28
CA GLY A 8 23.23 -16.87 -5.27
C GLY A 8 23.89 -18.07 -4.61
N ARG A 9 23.44 -19.29 -4.95
CA ARG A 9 24.06 -20.53 -4.48
C ARG A 9 23.93 -21.68 -5.48
N GLY A 10 25.00 -22.44 -5.66
CA GLY A 10 24.98 -23.62 -6.54
C GLY A 10 24.64 -23.24 -7.99
N TRP A 11 23.58 -23.83 -8.56
CA TRP A 11 23.19 -23.58 -9.95
C TRP A 11 22.61 -22.18 -10.20
N TYR A 12 22.15 -21.49 -9.16
CA TYR A 12 21.61 -20.12 -9.22
C TYR A 12 22.57 -19.06 -8.66
N THR A 13 23.89 -19.35 -8.67
CA THR A 13 24.90 -18.40 -8.17
C THR A 13 24.86 -17.06 -8.89
N ASP A 14 24.66 -17.08 -10.21
CA ASP A 14 24.64 -15.87 -11.05
C ASP A 14 23.23 -15.39 -11.40
N LYS A 15 22.21 -15.93 -10.72
CA LYS A 15 20.78 -15.69 -11.02
C LYS A 15 20.09 -14.80 -9.99
N VAL A 16 20.86 -14.05 -9.19
CA VAL A 16 20.32 -13.13 -8.17
C VAL A 16 19.45 -12.07 -8.85
N GLY A 17 18.23 -11.90 -8.37
CA GLY A 17 17.21 -11.01 -8.95
C GLY A 17 16.37 -11.65 -10.07
N GLU A 18 16.77 -12.80 -10.63
CA GLU A 18 15.95 -13.53 -11.61
C GLU A 18 14.72 -14.15 -10.92
N VAL A 19 13.61 -14.22 -11.68
CA VAL A 19 12.33 -14.74 -11.23
C VAL A 19 12.03 -16.06 -11.93
N PHE A 20 11.64 -17.07 -11.16
CA PHE A 20 11.35 -18.42 -11.63
C PHE A 20 9.95 -18.86 -11.26
N ASP A 21 9.29 -19.58 -12.17
CA ASP A 21 8.03 -20.26 -11.90
C ASP A 21 8.25 -21.50 -11.03
N VAL A 22 7.51 -21.58 -9.93
CA VAL A 22 7.52 -22.74 -9.04
C VAL A 22 6.54 -23.78 -9.54
N VAL A 23 7.05 -24.97 -9.84
CA VAL A 23 6.27 -26.13 -10.29
C VAL A 23 5.97 -27.13 -9.17
N GLY A 24 6.64 -27.01 -8.03
CA GLY A 24 6.40 -27.87 -6.87
C GLY A 24 7.24 -27.52 -5.67
N ARG A 25 7.13 -28.34 -4.62
CA ARG A 25 7.98 -28.27 -3.43
C ARG A 25 8.57 -29.63 -3.13
N TRP A 26 9.81 -29.62 -2.63
CA TRP A 26 10.47 -30.81 -2.12
C TRP A 26 10.74 -30.64 -0.63
N GLY A 27 9.97 -31.37 0.18
CA GLY A 27 9.92 -31.15 1.62
C GLY A 27 9.41 -29.74 1.98
N SER A 28 9.78 -29.26 3.17
CA SER A 28 9.32 -27.96 3.68
C SER A 28 10.17 -26.75 3.27
N HIS A 29 11.41 -26.97 2.80
CA HIS A 29 12.40 -25.90 2.65
C HIS A 29 12.91 -25.68 1.21
N LYS A 30 12.37 -26.40 0.22
CA LYS A 30 12.83 -26.27 -1.18
C LYS A 30 11.68 -26.12 -2.16
N TYR A 31 11.84 -25.17 -3.06
CA TYR A 31 11.01 -24.98 -4.25
C TYR A 31 11.62 -25.73 -5.42
N ILE A 32 10.75 -26.26 -6.27
CA ILE A 32 11.09 -26.86 -7.56
C ILE A 32 10.72 -25.85 -8.63
N VAL A 33 11.66 -25.47 -9.47
CA VAL A 33 11.49 -24.46 -10.53
C VAL A 33 11.94 -24.98 -11.89
N ASN A 34 11.36 -24.40 -12.94
CA ASN A 34 11.82 -24.60 -14.32
C ASN A 34 12.71 -23.41 -14.73
N ASN A 35 13.84 -23.70 -15.36
CA ASN A 35 14.68 -22.69 -16.00
C ASN A 35 14.31 -22.64 -17.49
N ASN A 36 13.65 -21.57 -17.95
CA ASN A 36 13.02 -21.43 -19.28
C ASN A 36 13.93 -21.84 -20.47
N GLY A 37 13.95 -23.13 -20.79
CA GLY A 37 14.80 -23.74 -21.83
C GLY A 37 15.25 -25.16 -21.50
N ASP A 38 15.26 -25.54 -20.22
CA ASP A 38 15.67 -26.86 -19.77
C ASP A 38 14.47 -27.75 -19.43
N THR A 39 14.54 -29.03 -19.83
CA THR A 39 13.55 -30.06 -19.44
C THR A 39 13.74 -30.58 -18.02
N GLU A 40 14.73 -30.05 -17.29
CA GLU A 40 15.08 -30.49 -15.94
C GLU A 40 14.50 -29.56 -14.87
N ASN A 41 14.07 -30.19 -13.76
CA ASN A 41 13.58 -29.50 -12.58
C ASN A 41 14.75 -29.12 -11.67
N TYR A 42 14.80 -27.86 -11.25
CA TYR A 42 15.84 -27.36 -10.36
C TYR A 42 15.31 -27.05 -8.96
N PHE A 43 16.18 -27.16 -7.95
CA PHE A 43 15.81 -26.87 -6.57
C PHE A 43 16.40 -25.54 -6.10
N VAL A 44 15.55 -24.71 -5.49
CA VAL A 44 15.93 -23.47 -4.81
C VAL A 44 15.53 -23.61 -3.34
N SER A 45 16.43 -23.29 -2.41
CA SER A 45 16.06 -23.34 -0.98
C SER A 45 15.37 -22.04 -0.58
N ASP A 46 14.37 -22.15 0.28
CA ASP A 46 13.54 -21.03 0.73
C ASP A 46 14.32 -19.84 1.28
N GLY A 47 15.40 -20.08 2.03
CA GLY A 47 16.26 -19.04 2.59
C GLY A 47 17.05 -18.21 1.55
N TYR A 48 17.07 -18.62 0.28
CA TYR A 48 17.77 -17.93 -0.80
C TYR A 48 16.83 -17.35 -1.87
N CYS A 49 15.53 -17.29 -1.57
CA CYS A 49 14.55 -16.71 -2.47
C CYS A 49 13.37 -16.08 -1.73
N GLU A 50 12.72 -15.11 -2.37
CA GLU A 50 11.46 -14.53 -1.92
C GLU A 50 10.32 -14.94 -2.86
N ILE A 51 9.10 -15.10 -2.34
CA ILE A 51 7.92 -15.32 -3.19
C ILE A 51 7.59 -14.01 -3.89
N VAL A 52 7.46 -14.07 -5.21
CA VAL A 52 6.98 -12.97 -6.04
C VAL A 52 5.50 -13.18 -6.30
N ASP A 53 4.69 -12.29 -5.75
CA ASP A 53 3.28 -12.20 -6.08
C ASP A 53 3.08 -11.20 -7.22
N GLU A 54 2.96 -11.71 -8.44
CA GLU A 54 2.66 -10.89 -9.63
C GLU A 54 1.18 -10.43 -9.67
N SER A 55 0.36 -10.76 -8.65
CA SER A 55 -0.99 -10.21 -8.53
C SER A 55 -1.04 -8.79 -7.95
N ASN A 56 0.09 -8.13 -7.72
CA ASN A 56 0.13 -6.86 -7.00
C ASN A 56 0.79 -5.67 -7.74
N SER A 57 0.69 -5.61 -9.07
CA SER A 57 1.24 -4.46 -9.82
C SER A 57 0.23 -3.54 -10.51
N GLU A 58 -1.09 -3.81 -10.54
CA GLU A 58 -2.03 -2.90 -11.24
C GLU A 58 -3.47 -2.85 -10.68
N ALA A 59 -3.83 -3.66 -9.68
CA ALA A 59 -5.24 -3.80 -9.27
C ALA A 59 -5.74 -2.84 -8.17
N ASP A 60 -4.87 -2.11 -7.46
CA ASP A 60 -5.30 -1.43 -6.23
C ASP A 60 -4.95 0.07 -6.13
N ALA A 61 -4.78 0.75 -7.26
CA ALA A 61 -4.79 2.22 -7.28
C ALA A 61 -6.17 2.82 -6.86
N ILE A 62 -7.23 2.02 -6.94
CA ILE A 62 -8.60 2.43 -6.64
C ILE A 62 -9.00 2.10 -5.20
N ASN A 63 -8.71 0.88 -4.71
CA ASN A 63 -9.15 0.46 -3.37
C ASN A 63 -8.10 0.68 -2.27
N SER A 64 -6.80 0.73 -2.62
CA SER A 64 -5.72 0.88 -1.65
C SER A 64 -4.59 1.79 -2.19
N PRO A 65 -4.82 3.09 -2.40
CA PRO A 65 -3.74 3.97 -2.84
C PRO A 65 -2.64 3.96 -1.78
N GLN A 66 -1.40 3.63 -2.18
CA GLN A 66 -0.18 3.49 -1.37
C GLN A 66 0.16 4.69 -0.45
N HIS A 67 -0.62 5.76 -0.51
CA HIS A 67 -0.43 7.03 0.18
C HIS A 67 -1.45 7.27 1.31
N TYR A 68 -2.27 6.28 1.67
CA TYR A 68 -3.25 6.35 2.78
C TYR A 68 -3.09 5.25 3.84
N THR A 69 -2.13 4.34 3.67
CA THR A 69 -1.94 3.07 4.38
C THR A 69 -0.68 3.04 5.25
N ASN A 70 -0.47 4.05 6.09
CA ASN A 70 0.64 4.06 7.05
C ASN A 70 0.10 4.14 8.49
N GLY A 71 -0.44 3.02 8.97
CA GLY A 71 -1.01 2.90 10.31
C GLY A 71 -1.77 1.59 10.52
N ARG A 72 -2.34 1.41 11.72
CA ARG A 72 -3.20 0.26 12.08
C ARG A 72 -4.60 0.33 11.44
N PHE A 73 -4.99 1.51 10.97
CA PHE A 73 -6.33 1.82 10.45
C PHE A 73 -6.21 2.51 9.09
N GLU A 74 -7.19 2.26 8.22
CA GLU A 74 -7.27 2.95 6.94
C GLU A 74 -7.75 4.40 7.13
N THR A 75 -7.24 5.32 6.30
CA THR A 75 -7.65 6.73 6.36
C THR A 75 -9.18 6.89 6.20
N ILE A 76 -9.81 6.06 5.38
CA ILE A 76 -11.27 6.09 5.16
C ILE A 76 -12.05 5.66 6.40
N GLU A 77 -11.56 4.69 7.18
CA GLU A 77 -12.20 4.23 8.42
C GLU A 77 -12.17 5.33 9.48
N ILE A 78 -11.04 6.04 9.60
CA ILE A 78 -10.92 7.19 10.50
C ILE A 78 -11.86 8.31 10.07
N ILE A 79 -11.92 8.61 8.77
CA ILE A 79 -12.85 9.63 8.24
C ILE A 79 -14.28 9.24 8.56
N GLU A 80 -14.69 8.00 8.28
CA GLU A 80 -16.04 7.52 8.55
C GLU A 80 -16.41 7.65 10.03
N GLU A 81 -15.53 7.22 10.93
CA GLU A 81 -15.80 7.25 12.37
C GLU A 81 -15.92 8.68 12.92
N ILE A 82 -15.01 9.58 12.53
CA ILE A 82 -15.05 10.97 12.99
C ILE A 82 -16.24 11.72 12.39
N THR A 83 -16.55 11.52 11.11
CA THR A 83 -17.61 12.24 10.41
C THR A 83 -19.02 11.89 10.89
N LYS A 84 -19.22 10.70 11.49
CA LYS A 84 -20.46 10.31 12.19
C LYS A 84 -20.80 11.21 13.38
N GLY A 85 -19.82 11.88 13.98
CA GLY A 85 -20.03 12.77 15.12
C GLY A 85 -20.56 14.16 14.76
N TYR A 86 -20.77 14.46 13.48
CA TYR A 86 -21.23 15.76 13.02
C TYR A 86 -22.65 15.66 12.43
N ASP A 87 -23.60 16.36 13.04
CA ASP A 87 -24.99 16.43 12.56
C ASP A 87 -25.13 17.20 11.24
N ASN A 88 -24.24 18.16 11.02
CA ASN A 88 -24.22 18.98 9.80
C ASN A 88 -23.40 18.30 8.70
N GLY A 89 -24.04 17.96 7.58
CA GLY A 89 -23.41 17.28 6.45
C GLY A 89 -22.30 18.07 5.76
N TYR A 90 -22.38 19.40 5.70
CA TYR A 90 -21.32 20.24 5.13
C TYR A 90 -20.08 20.28 6.04
N VAL A 91 -20.30 20.43 7.35
CA VAL A 91 -19.23 20.39 8.36
C VAL A 91 -18.54 19.02 8.34
N SER A 92 -19.34 17.94 8.31
CA SER A 92 -18.87 16.56 8.17
C SER A 92 -17.97 16.37 6.92
N TYR A 93 -18.41 16.87 5.76
CA TYR A 93 -17.63 16.85 4.52
C TYR A 93 -16.30 17.62 4.65
N CYS A 94 -16.32 18.80 5.27
CA CYS A 94 -15.13 19.61 5.46
C CYS A 94 -14.10 18.91 6.38
N VAL A 95 -14.57 18.34 7.49
CA VAL A 95 -13.72 17.59 8.44
C VAL A 95 -13.11 16.35 7.77
N GLY A 96 -13.91 15.59 7.02
CA GLY A 96 -13.41 14.43 6.27
C GLY A 96 -12.30 14.78 5.27
N ASN A 97 -12.45 15.89 4.55
CA ASN A 97 -11.38 16.37 3.65
C ASN A 97 -10.14 16.83 4.41
N ALA A 98 -10.30 17.53 5.54
CA ALA A 98 -9.16 17.93 6.36
C ALA A 98 -8.36 16.71 6.84
N LEU A 99 -9.02 15.68 7.37
CA LEU A 99 -8.40 14.42 7.77
C LEU A 99 -7.67 13.73 6.61
N LYS A 100 -8.30 13.67 5.44
CA LYS A 100 -7.68 13.14 4.21
C LYS A 100 -6.37 13.86 3.87
N TYR A 101 -6.34 15.20 3.93
CA TYR A 101 -5.12 15.95 3.62
C TYR A 101 -4.05 15.78 4.70
N LEU A 102 -4.43 15.72 5.99
CA LEU A 102 -3.51 15.45 7.09
C LEU A 102 -2.84 14.08 6.96
N ALA A 103 -3.63 13.03 6.67
CA ALA A 103 -3.11 11.68 6.48
C ALA A 103 -2.17 11.56 5.26
N ARG A 104 -2.42 12.35 4.22
CA ARG A 104 -1.69 12.32 2.95
C ARG A 104 -0.39 13.13 2.95
N ALA A 105 -0.35 14.22 3.74
CA ALA A 105 0.77 15.16 3.79
C ALA A 105 2.16 14.50 3.91
N PRO A 106 2.39 13.47 4.76
CA PRO A 106 3.71 12.85 4.87
C PRO A 106 4.10 11.92 3.69
N TYR A 107 3.18 11.58 2.77
CA TYR A 107 3.40 10.47 1.82
C TYR A 107 3.29 10.83 0.34
N LYS A 108 2.63 11.94 -0.02
CA LYS A 108 2.33 12.23 -1.44
C LYS A 108 3.34 13.14 -2.14
N HIS A 109 3.91 14.10 -1.44
CA HIS A 109 4.75 15.14 -2.04
C HIS A 109 6.03 15.33 -1.21
N GLY A 110 7.12 15.77 -1.85
CA GLY A 110 8.36 16.13 -1.13
C GLY A 110 8.21 17.30 -0.16
N GLU A 111 7.12 18.07 -0.29
CA GLU A 111 6.77 19.17 0.62
C GLU A 111 5.35 18.96 1.21
N PRO A 112 5.21 18.72 2.53
CA PRO A 112 3.91 18.48 3.18
C PRO A 112 3.05 19.75 3.29
N THR A 113 3.65 20.93 3.12
CA THR A 113 3.00 22.23 3.39
C THR A 113 1.75 22.46 2.54
N GLU A 114 1.71 21.98 1.30
CA GLU A 114 0.53 22.15 0.43
C GLU A 114 -0.69 21.43 1.00
N ASP A 115 -0.53 20.19 1.46
CA ASP A 115 -1.62 19.41 2.03
C ASP A 115 -2.03 19.96 3.41
N LEU A 116 -1.08 20.43 4.21
CA LEU A 116 -1.39 21.11 5.48
C LEU A 116 -2.20 22.40 5.27
N ARG A 117 -1.89 23.20 4.24
CA ARG A 117 -2.69 24.40 3.88
C ARG A 117 -4.09 24.03 3.43
N LYS A 118 -4.25 22.95 2.64
CA LYS A 118 -5.58 22.46 2.24
C LYS A 118 -6.38 22.00 3.45
N ALA A 119 -5.78 21.23 4.36
CA ALA A 119 -6.43 20.82 5.59
C ALA A 119 -6.93 22.02 6.40
N ALA A 120 -6.07 23.03 6.61
CA ALA A 120 -6.44 24.26 7.31
C ALA A 120 -7.63 24.97 6.63
N LYS A 121 -7.64 25.05 5.29
CA LYS A 121 -8.71 25.72 4.56
C LYS A 121 -10.07 25.04 4.73
N TYR A 122 -10.11 23.71 4.76
CA TYR A 122 -11.36 22.98 5.02
C TYR A 122 -11.87 23.18 6.46
N ILE A 123 -10.96 23.29 7.43
CA ILE A 123 -11.35 23.62 8.82
C ILE A 123 -11.92 25.04 8.91
N GLU A 124 -11.34 26.02 8.22
CA GLU A 124 -11.93 27.37 8.11
C GLU A 124 -13.37 27.31 7.59
N PHE A 125 -13.63 26.58 6.50
CA PHE A 125 -14.98 26.44 5.95
C PHE A 125 -15.98 25.83 6.95
N ALA A 126 -15.55 24.82 7.71
CA ALA A 126 -16.39 24.22 8.76
C ALA A 126 -16.73 25.22 9.87
N ILE A 127 -15.73 25.99 10.35
CA ILE A 127 -15.90 26.99 11.40
C ILE A 127 -16.83 28.12 10.92
N GLU A 128 -16.60 28.65 9.71
CA GLU A 128 -17.44 29.70 9.13
C GLU A 128 -18.89 29.27 8.95
N HIS A 129 -19.12 28.00 8.58
CA HIS A 129 -20.47 27.46 8.44
C HIS A 129 -21.18 27.38 9.80
N LEU A 130 -20.52 26.82 10.82
CA LEU A 130 -21.07 26.71 12.18
C LEU A 130 -21.34 28.09 12.81
N ALA A 131 -20.48 29.07 12.56
CA ALA A 131 -20.66 30.42 13.06
C ALA A 131 -21.92 31.09 12.49
N LYS A 132 -22.25 30.83 11.22
CA LYS A 132 -23.46 31.37 10.55
C LYS A 132 -24.75 30.69 10.98
N GLU A 133 -24.70 29.43 11.43
CA GLU A 133 -25.89 28.73 11.95
C GLU A 133 -26.28 29.18 13.37
N GLY A 134 -25.37 29.82 14.10
CA GLY A 134 -25.60 30.36 15.44
C GLY A 134 -26.08 31.82 15.48
N GLU A 135 -26.19 32.49 14.33
CA GLU A 135 -26.77 33.84 14.17
C GLU A 135 -28.26 33.76 13.80
#